data_AF-A0A3C0BPF5-F1
#
_entry.id   AF-A0A3C0BPF5-F1
#
_cell.length_a   1.000
_cell.length_b   1.000
_cell.length_c   1.000
_cell.angle_alpha   90.00
_cell.angle_beta   90.00
_cell.angle_gamma   90.00
#
_symmetry.space_group_name_H-M   'P 1'
#
loop_
_entity.id
_entity.type
_entity.pdbx_description
1 polymer ?
#
loop_
_entity_poly.entity_id
_entity_poly.type
_entity_poly.pdbx_seq_one_letter_code
_entity_poly.pdbx_strand_id
1 'polypeptide(L)'
;IKIQTDNSVATVESQAELIASYAHTEAECAERVASYRKTVEDGKALAESEGLASKKILVHAMQVYLAKDLGLPVTDTFGPGPVTSAQLAKAKEAGYDIIIDNVHDPVASPLMEVCPGAKLVVWRNFPEATGRGALERVVQENIDALIK
;
A
#
# COMPACT_ATOMS: atom_id res chain seq x y z
N ILE A 1 -21.94 13.03 -0.50
CA ILE A 1 -21.05 11.94 -0.94
C ILE A 1 -20.46 11.29 0.31
N LYS A 2 -20.72 10.01 0.57
CA LYS A 2 -20.07 9.29 1.67
C LYS A 2 -18.66 8.94 1.22
N ILE A 3 -17.66 9.52 1.85
CA ILE A 3 -16.25 9.32 1.48
C ILE A 3 -15.72 8.07 2.17
N GLN A 4 -15.11 7.20 1.38
CA GLN A 4 -14.28 6.10 1.85
C GLN A 4 -12.83 6.41 1.50
N THR A 5 -11.92 6.10 2.42
CA THR A 5 -10.50 6.51 2.31
C THR A 5 -9.55 5.35 2.55
N ASP A 6 -10.01 4.10 2.39
CA ASP A 6 -9.07 3.01 2.22
C ASP A 6 -8.53 3.03 0.79
N ASN A 7 -7.22 2.87 0.63
CA ASN A 7 -6.55 3.00 -0.66
C ASN A 7 -6.66 1.71 -1.52
N SER A 8 -7.72 0.92 -1.36
CA SER A 8 -7.96 -0.24 -2.21
C SER A 8 -8.38 0.18 -3.61
N VAL A 9 -8.06 -0.63 -4.63
CA VAL A 9 -8.51 -0.43 -6.01
C VAL A 9 -10.03 -0.31 -6.07
N ALA A 10 -10.76 -1.16 -5.34
CA ALA A 10 -12.21 -1.15 -5.30
C ALA A 10 -12.77 0.18 -4.72
N THR A 11 -12.16 0.71 -3.66
CA THR A 11 -12.58 1.99 -3.09
C THR A 11 -12.21 3.15 -4.01
N VAL A 12 -11.01 3.14 -4.60
CA VAL A 12 -10.60 4.18 -5.56
C VAL A 12 -11.56 4.22 -6.76
N GLU A 13 -11.89 3.07 -7.33
CA GLU A 13 -12.85 2.94 -8.43
C GLU A 13 -14.23 3.48 -8.05
N SER A 14 -14.84 2.94 -6.98
CA SER A 14 -16.20 3.35 -6.58
C SER A 14 -16.30 4.82 -6.18
N GLN A 15 -15.26 5.39 -5.54
CA GLN A 15 -15.23 6.81 -5.20
C GLN A 15 -15.00 7.69 -6.44
N ALA A 16 -14.16 7.26 -7.38
CA ALA A 16 -13.94 7.98 -8.64
C ALA A 16 -15.22 8.00 -9.49
N GLU A 17 -15.91 6.87 -9.63
CA GLU A 17 -17.18 6.75 -10.35
C GLU A 17 -18.26 7.64 -9.72
N LEU A 18 -18.35 7.63 -8.39
CA LEU A 18 -19.28 8.49 -7.66
C LEU A 18 -18.97 9.97 -7.92
N ILE A 19 -17.71 10.40 -7.87
CA ILE A 19 -17.36 11.79 -8.20
C ILE A 19 -17.71 12.10 -9.66
N ALA A 20 -17.41 11.19 -10.58
CA ALA A 20 -17.66 11.37 -12.00
C ALA A 20 -19.15 11.54 -12.32
N SER A 21 -20.04 10.82 -11.63
CA SER A 21 -21.50 10.95 -11.82
C SER A 21 -22.05 12.32 -11.42
N TYR A 22 -21.44 12.95 -10.40
CA TYR A 22 -21.81 14.32 -10.00
C TYR A 22 -21.17 15.39 -10.90
N ALA A 23 -20.03 15.08 -11.50
CA ALA A 23 -19.28 16.00 -12.36
C ALA A 23 -19.60 15.83 -13.86
N HIS A 24 -20.37 14.82 -14.24
CA HIS A 24 -20.66 14.44 -15.63
C HIS A 24 -19.38 14.15 -16.45
N THR A 25 -18.49 13.34 -15.89
CA THR A 25 -17.17 12.96 -16.47
C THR A 25 -16.93 11.46 -16.46
N GLU A 26 -18.00 10.68 -16.63
CA GLU A 26 -18.00 9.21 -16.50
C GLU A 26 -17.09 8.55 -17.53
N ALA A 27 -17.04 9.07 -18.77
CA ALA A 27 -16.19 8.53 -19.82
C ALA A 27 -14.70 8.68 -19.48
N GLU A 28 -14.26 9.88 -19.07
CA GLU A 28 -12.88 10.11 -18.66
C GLU A 28 -12.53 9.35 -17.37
N CYS A 29 -13.51 9.16 -16.48
CA CYS A 29 -13.33 8.35 -15.28
C CYS A 29 -13.02 6.90 -15.62
N ALA A 30 -13.82 6.28 -16.51
CA ALA A 30 -13.64 4.89 -16.92
C ALA A 30 -12.24 4.64 -17.50
N GLU A 31 -11.77 5.51 -18.40
CA GLU A 31 -10.43 5.42 -18.98
C GLU A 31 -9.32 5.51 -17.91
N ARG A 32 -9.46 6.44 -16.95
CA ARG A 32 -8.45 6.68 -15.91
C ARG A 32 -8.42 5.58 -14.87
N VAL A 33 -9.58 5.10 -14.45
CA VAL A 33 -9.69 3.96 -13.53
C VAL A 33 -9.10 2.71 -14.15
N ALA A 34 -9.32 2.48 -15.45
CA ALA A 34 -8.70 1.37 -16.17
C ALA A 34 -7.17 1.46 -16.16
N SER A 35 -6.58 2.65 -16.39
CA SER A 35 -5.12 2.86 -16.28
C SER A 35 -4.61 2.57 -14.86
N TYR A 36 -5.27 3.14 -13.85
CA TYR A 36 -4.90 2.93 -12.45
C TYR A 36 -4.95 1.45 -12.05
N ARG A 37 -6.03 0.75 -12.42
CA ARG A 37 -6.18 -0.69 -12.16
C ARG A 37 -5.06 -1.48 -12.82
N LYS A 38 -4.77 -1.19 -14.09
CA LYS A 38 -3.69 -1.85 -14.82
C LYS A 38 -2.35 -1.68 -14.11
N THR A 39 -2.04 -0.49 -13.61
CA THR A 39 -0.80 -0.22 -12.85
C THR A 39 -0.70 -1.11 -11.59
N VAL A 40 -1.80 -1.34 -10.88
CA VAL A 40 -1.82 -2.24 -9.72
C VAL A 40 -1.72 -3.72 -10.14
N GLU A 41 -2.41 -4.13 -11.21
CA GLU A 41 -2.33 -5.49 -11.75
C GLU A 41 -0.93 -5.85 -12.25
N ASP A 42 -0.27 -4.93 -12.97
CA ASP A 42 1.12 -5.07 -13.39
C ASP A 42 2.04 -5.17 -12.16
N GLY A 43 1.80 -4.35 -11.13
CA GLY A 43 2.54 -4.40 -9.87
C GLY A 43 2.37 -5.72 -9.11
N LYS A 44 1.16 -6.30 -9.12
CA LYS A 44 0.89 -7.63 -8.57
C LYS A 44 1.67 -8.71 -9.32
N ALA A 45 1.62 -8.71 -10.64
CA ALA A 45 2.37 -9.66 -11.46
C ALA A 45 3.89 -9.56 -11.21
N LEU A 46 4.40 -8.35 -11.01
CA LEU A 46 5.79 -8.10 -10.66
C LEU A 46 6.15 -8.62 -9.25
N ALA A 47 5.29 -8.36 -8.26
CA ALA A 47 5.45 -8.90 -6.91
C ALA A 47 5.48 -10.44 -6.90
N GLU A 48 4.65 -11.07 -7.73
CA GLU A 48 4.65 -12.52 -7.93
C GLU A 48 5.95 -13.01 -8.58
N SER A 49 6.44 -12.35 -9.64
CA SER A 49 7.68 -12.75 -10.31
C SER A 49 8.93 -12.60 -9.45
N GLU A 50 8.93 -11.62 -8.54
CA GLU A 50 9.98 -11.40 -7.54
C GLU A 50 9.86 -12.33 -6.32
N GLY A 51 8.89 -13.26 -6.34
CA GLY A 51 8.71 -14.26 -5.30
C GLY A 51 8.23 -13.69 -3.96
N LEU A 52 7.60 -12.51 -3.96
CA LEU A 52 7.14 -11.86 -2.72
C LEU A 52 6.01 -12.64 -2.03
N ALA A 53 5.29 -13.49 -2.77
CA ALA A 53 4.29 -14.41 -2.23
C ALA A 53 4.85 -15.39 -1.16
N SER A 54 6.16 -15.62 -1.14
CA SER A 54 6.85 -16.48 -0.17
C SER A 54 7.39 -15.74 1.06
N LYS A 55 7.35 -14.40 1.06
CA LYS A 55 7.93 -13.55 2.10
C LYS A 55 6.96 -13.33 3.25
N LYS A 56 7.47 -13.24 4.47
CA LYS A 56 6.71 -12.77 5.63
C LYS A 56 6.73 -11.24 5.65
N ILE A 57 5.56 -10.62 5.46
CA ILE A 57 5.44 -9.18 5.29
C ILE A 57 4.59 -8.59 6.43
N LEU A 58 5.17 -7.63 7.14
CA LEU A 58 4.49 -6.83 8.15
C LEU A 58 4.19 -5.45 7.57
N VAL A 59 2.93 -5.01 7.63
CA VAL A 59 2.49 -3.79 6.92
C VAL A 59 1.86 -2.78 7.87
N HIS A 60 2.18 -1.50 7.69
CA HIS A 60 1.51 -0.42 8.41
C HIS A 60 0.00 -0.45 8.10
N ALA A 61 -0.87 -0.28 9.09
CA ALA A 61 -2.31 -0.50 8.99
C ALA A 61 -2.96 0.34 7.86
N MET A 62 -2.43 1.52 7.59
CA MET A 62 -2.91 2.40 6.50
C MET A 62 -2.43 1.99 5.10
N GLN A 63 -1.47 1.08 4.99
CA GLN A 63 -0.90 0.59 3.72
C GLN A 63 -1.43 -0.81 3.33
N VAL A 64 -2.24 -1.44 4.21
CA VAL A 64 -2.67 -2.83 4.06
C VAL A 64 -3.48 -3.10 2.79
N TYR A 65 -4.26 -2.12 2.32
CA TYR A 65 -5.14 -2.31 1.18
C TYR A 65 -4.38 -2.41 -0.13
N LEU A 66 -3.45 -1.48 -0.38
CA LEU A 66 -2.55 -1.57 -1.54
C LEU A 66 -1.71 -2.85 -1.47
N ALA A 67 -1.19 -3.22 -0.30
CA ALA A 67 -0.42 -4.45 -0.14
C ALA A 67 -1.24 -5.70 -0.54
N LYS A 68 -2.52 -5.76 -0.15
CA LYS A 68 -3.42 -6.86 -0.53
C LYS A 68 -3.74 -6.86 -2.03
N ASP A 69 -3.97 -5.69 -2.62
CA ASP A 69 -4.24 -5.58 -4.06
C ASP A 69 -3.01 -5.99 -4.91
N LEU A 70 -1.80 -5.76 -4.39
CA LEU A 70 -0.54 -6.25 -4.95
C LEU A 70 -0.29 -7.75 -4.70
N GLY A 71 -1.23 -8.47 -4.07
CA GLY A 71 -1.14 -9.91 -3.82
C GLY A 71 -0.15 -10.30 -2.71
N LEU A 72 0.25 -9.36 -1.86
CA LEU A 72 1.22 -9.65 -0.79
C LEU A 72 0.57 -10.50 0.34
N PRO A 73 1.26 -11.51 0.88
CA PRO A 73 0.79 -12.34 1.98
C PRO A 73 0.89 -11.60 3.33
N VAL A 74 0.09 -10.55 3.51
CA VAL A 74 0.06 -9.75 4.74
C VAL A 74 -0.56 -10.56 5.87
N THR A 75 0.27 -11.05 6.81
CA THR A 75 -0.20 -11.80 7.99
C THR A 75 -0.50 -10.89 9.16
N ASP A 76 0.14 -9.72 9.21
CA ASP A 76 0.15 -8.85 10.37
C ASP A 76 0.24 -7.37 10.01
N THR A 77 -0.30 -6.53 10.89
CA THR A 77 -0.26 -5.08 10.77
C THR A 77 0.22 -4.38 12.03
N PHE A 78 0.81 -3.20 11.86
CA PHE A 78 1.20 -2.30 12.95
C PHE A 78 0.76 -0.86 12.66
N GLY A 79 0.93 0.06 13.62
CA GLY A 79 0.43 1.43 13.48
C GLY A 79 -1.11 1.52 13.53
N PRO A 80 -1.68 2.72 13.37
CA PRO A 80 -0.99 4.03 13.30
C PRO A 80 -0.48 4.52 14.68
N GLY A 81 -0.83 3.82 15.76
CA GLY A 81 -0.24 4.12 17.07
C GLY A 81 1.22 3.65 17.17
N PRO A 82 1.96 4.11 18.20
CA PRO A 82 3.28 3.57 18.51
C PRO A 82 3.26 2.04 18.61
N VAL A 83 4.33 1.41 18.14
CA VAL A 83 4.49 -0.05 18.23
C VAL A 83 4.54 -0.47 19.71
N THR A 84 3.66 -1.39 20.08
CA THR A 84 3.56 -1.90 21.45
C THR A 84 4.61 -2.97 21.74
N SER A 85 4.92 -3.19 23.02
CA SER A 85 5.83 -4.28 23.45
C SER A 85 5.35 -5.66 23.00
N ALA A 86 4.03 -5.88 22.91
CA ALA A 86 3.45 -7.13 22.42
C ALA A 86 3.71 -7.32 20.91
N GLN A 87 3.59 -6.26 20.12
CA GLN A 87 3.92 -6.29 18.69
C GLN A 87 5.42 -6.51 18.48
N LEU A 88 6.29 -5.93 19.30
CA LEU A 88 7.74 -6.18 19.26
C LEU A 88 8.09 -7.64 19.56
N ALA A 89 7.49 -8.21 20.61
CA ALA A 89 7.69 -9.61 20.96
C ALA A 89 7.24 -10.53 19.82
N LYS A 90 6.04 -10.27 19.26
CA LYS A 90 5.52 -11.01 18.11
C LYS A 90 6.43 -10.88 16.88
N ALA A 91 6.92 -9.69 16.57
CA ALA A 91 7.78 -9.47 15.42
C ALA A 91 9.11 -10.22 15.55
N LYS A 92 9.73 -10.18 16.74
CA LYS A 92 10.94 -10.94 17.06
C LYS A 92 10.78 -12.44 16.82
N GLU A 93 9.63 -13.00 17.23
CA GLU A 93 9.33 -14.42 17.08
C GLU A 93 8.98 -14.79 15.63
N ALA A 94 8.16 -13.97 14.96
CA ALA A 94 7.69 -14.23 13.61
C ALA A 94 8.83 -14.16 12.58
N GLY A 95 9.77 -13.22 12.75
CA GLY A 95 10.90 -12.98 11.86
C GLY A 95 10.44 -12.55 10.47
N TYR A 96 10.11 -11.27 10.29
CA TYR A 96 9.66 -10.74 9.00
C TYR A 96 10.81 -10.53 8.02
N ASP A 97 10.53 -10.74 6.73
CA ASP A 97 11.46 -10.47 5.64
C ASP A 97 11.33 -9.01 5.16
N ILE A 98 10.12 -8.46 5.21
CA ILE A 98 9.82 -7.09 4.74
C ILE A 98 8.91 -6.41 5.75
N ILE A 99 9.23 -5.16 6.06
CA ILE A 99 8.39 -4.26 6.86
C ILE A 99 8.02 -3.07 5.96
N ILE A 100 6.74 -2.85 5.75
CA ILE A 100 6.21 -1.72 4.97
C ILE A 100 5.69 -0.66 5.93
N ASP A 101 6.38 0.47 6.03
CA ASP A 101 6.01 1.60 6.86
C ASP A 101 5.32 2.71 6.06
N ASN A 102 4.76 3.70 6.75
CA ASN A 102 4.09 4.84 6.15
C ASN A 102 4.94 6.11 6.30
N VAL A 103 5.28 6.76 5.19
CA VAL A 103 6.07 8.00 5.18
C VAL A 103 5.44 9.13 6.02
N HIS A 104 4.12 9.13 6.16
CA HIS A 104 3.39 10.16 6.90
C HIS A 104 3.32 9.90 8.41
N ASP A 105 3.58 8.67 8.83
CA ASP A 105 3.51 8.24 10.23
C ASP A 105 4.52 7.10 10.44
N PRO A 106 5.83 7.39 10.33
CA PRO A 106 6.85 6.36 10.37
C PRO A 106 7.03 5.88 11.81
N VAL A 107 6.62 4.64 12.07
CA VAL A 107 6.67 4.02 13.40
C VAL A 107 7.39 2.66 13.40
N ALA A 108 8.01 2.26 12.29
CA ALA A 108 8.67 0.96 12.17
C ALA A 108 10.04 0.86 12.85
N SER A 109 10.66 1.97 13.26
CA SER A 109 12.03 1.96 13.83
C SER A 109 12.23 0.91 14.94
N PRO A 110 11.33 0.76 15.93
CA PRO A 110 11.46 -0.28 16.96
C PRO A 110 11.36 -1.71 16.41
N LEU A 111 10.61 -1.93 15.32
CA LEU A 111 10.50 -3.25 14.68
C LEU A 111 11.81 -3.65 14.00
N MET A 112 12.55 -2.68 13.47
CA MET A 112 13.85 -2.93 12.83
C MET A 112 14.90 -3.44 13.83
N GLU A 113 14.83 -3.03 15.10
CA GLU A 113 15.73 -3.51 16.14
C GLU A 113 15.53 -5.00 16.46
N VAL A 114 14.29 -5.48 16.37
CA VAL A 114 13.93 -6.88 16.67
C VAL A 114 13.88 -7.76 15.42
N CYS A 115 13.84 -7.16 14.22
CA CYS A 115 13.91 -7.82 12.92
C CYS A 115 15.06 -7.22 12.07
N PRO A 116 16.33 -7.34 12.50
CA PRO A 116 17.45 -6.64 11.84
C PRO A 116 17.74 -7.13 10.41
N GLY A 117 17.21 -8.30 10.02
CA GLY A 117 17.31 -8.83 8.66
C GLY A 117 16.18 -8.41 7.72
N ALA A 118 15.13 -7.74 8.24
CA ALA A 118 14.01 -7.31 7.42
C ALA A 118 14.43 -6.14 6.52
N LYS A 119 13.91 -6.13 5.29
CA LYS A 119 13.96 -4.97 4.41
C LYS A 119 12.89 -3.96 4.84
N LEU A 120 13.28 -2.73 5.16
CA LEU A 120 12.34 -1.63 5.37
C LEU A 120 11.96 -1.01 4.01
N VAL A 121 10.67 -0.98 3.72
CA VAL A 121 10.07 -0.27 2.59
C VAL A 121 9.18 0.83 3.15
N VAL A 122 9.25 2.04 2.61
CA VAL A 122 8.43 3.16 3.06
C VAL A 122 7.49 3.56 1.93
N TRP A 123 6.19 3.49 2.20
CA TRP A 123 5.15 3.83 1.24
C TRP A 123 4.44 5.13 1.58
N ARG A 124 3.79 5.68 0.55
CA ARG A 124 3.00 6.90 0.62
C ARG A 124 1.53 6.62 0.30
N ASN A 125 0.63 7.30 1.00
CA ASN A 125 -0.82 7.14 0.83
C ASN A 125 -1.43 8.12 -0.17
N PHE A 126 -0.85 9.31 -0.31
CA PHE A 126 -1.42 10.39 -1.10
C PHE A 126 -0.34 11.22 -1.81
N PRO A 127 -0.66 11.84 -2.96
CA PRO A 127 0.32 12.57 -3.75
C PRO A 127 0.80 13.84 -3.04
N GLU A 128 2.06 14.23 -3.26
CA GLU A 128 2.58 15.53 -2.82
C GLU A 128 2.10 16.69 -3.69
N ALA A 129 1.79 16.39 -4.95
CA ALA A 129 1.31 17.36 -5.93
C ALA A 129 0.05 16.84 -6.63
N THR A 130 -0.87 17.74 -6.92
CA THR A 130 -2.06 17.44 -7.72
C THR A 130 -1.72 17.44 -9.20
N GLY A 131 -2.56 16.79 -10.01
CA GLY A 131 -2.40 16.72 -11.45
C GLY A 131 -2.85 15.40 -12.02
N ARG A 132 -2.81 15.29 -13.35
CA ARG A 132 -3.19 14.06 -14.06
C ARG A 132 -2.30 12.89 -13.60
N GLY A 133 -2.91 11.77 -13.23
CA GLY A 133 -2.21 10.56 -12.81
C GLY A 133 -1.49 10.66 -11.46
N ALA A 134 -1.82 11.64 -10.61
CA ALA A 134 -1.09 11.83 -9.35
C ALA A 134 -1.16 10.62 -8.41
N LEU A 135 -2.33 10.02 -8.23
CA LEU A 135 -2.50 8.83 -7.39
C LEU A 135 -1.85 7.59 -8.02
N GLU A 136 -1.96 7.44 -9.33
CA GLU A 136 -1.31 6.34 -10.08
C GLU A 136 0.22 6.40 -9.95
N ARG A 137 0.82 7.60 -10.00
CA ARG A 137 2.26 7.78 -9.73
C ARG A 137 2.65 7.34 -8.32
N VAL A 138 1.86 7.67 -7.31
CA VAL A 138 2.12 7.22 -5.92
C VAL A 138 2.14 5.70 -5.84
N VAL A 139 1.19 5.03 -6.50
CA VAL A 139 1.16 3.56 -6.56
C VAL A 139 2.39 3.02 -7.28
N GLN A 140 2.77 3.59 -8.42
CA GLN A 140 3.97 3.17 -9.15
C GLN A 140 5.24 3.35 -8.31
N GLU A 141 5.39 4.48 -7.62
CA GLU A 141 6.53 4.75 -6.74
C GLU A 141 6.59 3.75 -5.57
N ASN A 142 5.43 3.40 -4.99
CA ASN A 142 5.34 2.39 -3.95
C ASN A 142 5.73 0.99 -4.47
N ILE A 143 5.28 0.61 -5.67
CA ILE A 143 5.68 -0.64 -6.34
C ILE A 143 7.20 -0.64 -6.56
N ASP A 144 7.75 0.43 -7.13
CA ASP A 144 9.20 0.54 -7.38
C ASP A 144 10.01 0.41 -6.08
N ALA A 145 9.56 1.03 -4.98
CA ALA A 145 10.19 0.93 -3.67
C ALA A 145 10.12 -0.48 -3.07
N LEU A 146 9.05 -1.24 -3.38
CA LEU A 146 8.91 -2.63 -2.94
C LEU A 146 9.93 -3.54 -3.64
N ILE A 147 10.15 -3.33 -4.94
CA ILE A 147 10.99 -4.19 -5.77
C ILE A 147 12.49 -3.91 -5.61
N LYS A 148 12.90 -2.64 -5.49
CA LYS A 148 14.32 -2.22 -5.36
C LYS A 148 15.05 -2.85 -4.18
#